data_AF-A0A2N2BG08-F1
#
_entry.id   AF-A0A2N2BG08-F1
#
_cell.length_a   1.000
_cell.length_b   1.000
_cell.length_c   1.000
_cell.angle_alpha   90.00
_cell.angle_beta   90.00
_cell.angle_gamma   90.00
#
_symmetry.space_group_name_H-M   'P 1'
#
loop_
_entity.id
_entity.type
_entity.pdbx_description
1 polymer ?
#
loop_
_entity_poly.entity_id
_entity_poly.type
_entity_poly.pdbx_seq_one_letter_code
_entity_poly.pdbx_strand_id
1 'polypeptide(L)'
;MREKIILAAEEIAMFCRLQMYVKKGLPIRSSEMGVLIYLHKQNEAVTPLMISNFFQIAKPSVTAMINELIKKDYLIKVPSSTDGRSYTVSSTVKGQELVASTHDEYFKAIAMLEDKMGNIDFELFIQLIQKANTILGEEKRQ
;
A
#
# COMPACT_ATOMS: atom_id res chain seq x y z
N MET A 1 -22.91 10.96 -22.34
CA MET A 1 -22.07 9.78 -21.99
C MET A 1 -20.61 10.17 -21.70
N ARG A 2 -19.94 10.97 -22.56
CA ARG A 2 -18.58 11.46 -22.30
C ARG A 2 -18.46 12.34 -21.05
N GLU A 3 -19.45 13.19 -20.78
CA GLU A 3 -19.40 14.14 -19.65
C GLU A 3 -19.35 13.46 -18.27
N LYS A 4 -20.14 12.40 -18.07
CA LYS A 4 -20.10 11.60 -16.83
C LYS A 4 -18.75 10.91 -16.62
N ILE A 5 -18.09 10.47 -17.70
CA ILE A 5 -16.77 9.82 -17.64
C ILE A 5 -15.69 10.84 -17.29
N ILE A 6 -15.75 12.05 -17.87
CA ILE A 6 -14.83 13.14 -17.55
C ILE A 6 -14.96 13.53 -16.09
N LEU A 7 -16.19 13.77 -15.61
CA LEU A 7 -16.43 14.09 -14.20
C LEU A 7 -15.90 12.99 -13.28
N ALA A 8 -16.17 11.71 -13.58
CA ALA A 8 -15.65 10.61 -12.78
C ALA A 8 -14.11 10.60 -12.75
N ALA A 9 -13.44 10.88 -13.87
CA ALA A 9 -11.99 10.97 -13.92
C ALA A 9 -11.43 12.12 -13.07
N GLU A 10 -12.10 13.28 -13.09
CA GLU A 10 -11.74 14.46 -12.30
C GLU A 10 -11.91 14.20 -10.79
N GLU A 11 -13.04 13.62 -10.38
CA GLU A 11 -13.32 13.26 -8.99
C GLU A 11 -12.33 12.20 -8.47
N ILE A 12 -12.03 11.17 -9.27
CA ILE A 12 -11.03 10.15 -8.90
C ILE A 12 -9.64 10.78 -8.75
N ALA A 13 -9.25 11.68 -9.67
CA ALA A 13 -7.97 12.36 -9.59
C ALA A 13 -7.87 13.27 -8.36
N MET A 14 -8.94 14.01 -8.06
CA MET A 14 -9.02 14.85 -6.87
C MET A 14 -8.98 14.03 -5.59
N PHE A 15 -9.77 12.95 -5.52
CA PHE A 15 -9.75 12.00 -4.40
C PHE A 15 -8.34 11.45 -4.18
N CYS A 16 -7.68 10.94 -5.22
CA CYS A 16 -6.31 10.43 -5.11
C CYS A 16 -5.36 11.50 -4.55
N ARG A 17 -5.47 12.75 -5.01
CA ARG A 17 -4.64 13.86 -4.52
C ARG A 17 -4.89 14.19 -3.04
N LEU A 18 -6.17 14.25 -2.62
CA LEU A 18 -6.55 14.58 -1.25
C LEU A 18 -6.26 13.44 -0.28
N GLN A 19 -6.50 12.19 -0.71
CA GLN A 19 -6.24 10.98 0.05
C GLN A 19 -4.75 10.70 0.22
N MET A 20 -3.90 11.13 -0.73
CA MET A 20 -2.44 11.08 -0.61
C MET A 20 -1.89 12.10 0.40
N TYR A 21 -2.56 12.27 1.54
CA TYR A 21 -2.08 13.03 2.69
C TYR A 21 -1.00 12.22 3.43
N VAL A 22 0.12 11.97 2.76
CA VAL A 22 1.34 11.51 3.41
C VAL A 22 1.99 12.74 4.02
N LYS A 23 2.29 12.67 5.32
CA LYS A 23 3.02 13.72 6.03
C LYS A 23 4.20 14.19 5.16
N LYS A 24 4.20 15.48 4.76
CA LYS A 24 5.36 16.08 4.11
C LYS A 24 6.55 15.91 5.07
N GLY A 25 7.62 15.24 4.62
CA GLY A 25 8.83 15.01 5.42
C GLY A 25 9.06 13.58 5.91
N LEU A 26 8.23 12.60 5.52
CA LEU A 26 8.61 11.20 5.74
C LEU A 26 9.88 10.86 4.94
N PRO A 27 10.81 10.06 5.51
CA PRO A 27 12.06 9.67 4.86
C PRO A 27 11.86 8.64 3.72
N ILE A 28 10.61 8.26 3.43
CA ILE A 28 10.23 7.24 2.46
C ILE A 28 9.03 7.66 1.62
N ARG A 29 8.89 7.04 0.45
CA ARG A 29 7.75 7.26 -0.47
C ARG A 29 6.48 6.59 0.06
N SER A 30 5.30 7.05 -0.40
CA SER A 30 4.00 6.45 -0.03
C SER A 30 3.91 4.96 -0.38
N SER A 31 4.48 4.54 -1.51
CA SER A 31 4.54 3.14 -1.92
C SER A 31 5.43 2.31 -1.00
N GLU A 32 6.57 2.86 -0.58
CA GLU A 32 7.49 2.23 0.38
C GLU A 32 6.81 2.06 1.76
N MET A 33 6.04 3.07 2.19
CA MET A 33 5.24 3.01 3.42
C MET A 33 4.18 1.90 3.34
N GLY A 34 3.50 1.78 2.20
CA GLY A 34 2.54 0.71 1.97
C GLY A 34 3.14 -0.68 2.19
N VAL A 35 4.37 -0.90 1.70
CA VAL A 35 5.10 -2.16 1.92
C VAL A 35 5.39 -2.38 3.41
N LEU A 36 5.88 -1.37 4.14
CA LEU A 36 6.15 -1.50 5.58
C LEU A 36 4.88 -1.83 6.39
N ILE A 37 3.76 -1.18 6.08
CA ILE A 37 2.46 -1.46 6.72
C ILE A 37 1.99 -2.87 6.38
N TYR A 38 2.16 -3.30 5.12
CA TYR A 38 1.83 -4.66 4.73
C TYR A 38 2.64 -5.68 5.54
N LEU A 39 3.97 -5.51 5.66
CA LEU A 39 4.79 -6.40 6.49
C LEU A 39 4.37 -6.38 7.96
N HIS A 40 4.05 -5.22 8.52
CA HIS A 40 3.62 -5.10 9.92
C HIS A 40 2.30 -5.85 10.22
N LYS A 41 1.42 -5.97 9.21
CA LYS A 41 0.17 -6.73 9.32
C LYS A 41 0.34 -8.24 9.13
N GLN A 42 1.46 -8.70 8.61
CA GLN A 42 1.70 -10.13 8.39
C GLN A 42 2.33 -10.75 9.63
N ASN A 43 1.74 -11.86 10.09
CA ASN A 43 2.30 -12.67 11.17
C ASN A 43 3.41 -13.63 10.68
N GLU A 44 3.61 -13.70 9.36
CA GLU A 44 4.54 -14.63 8.71
C GLU A 44 5.61 -13.89 7.89
N ALA A 45 6.67 -14.62 7.54
CA ALA A 45 7.76 -14.07 6.74
C ALA A 45 7.29 -13.72 5.32
N VAL A 46 7.51 -12.47 4.90
CA VAL A 46 6.99 -11.94 3.63
C VAL A 46 8.01 -12.12 2.52
N THR A 47 7.59 -12.64 1.36
CA THR A 47 8.45 -12.71 0.16
C THR A 47 8.19 -11.54 -0.80
N PRO A 48 9.16 -11.18 -1.66
CA PRO A 48 8.93 -10.21 -2.74
C PRO A 48 7.77 -10.58 -3.66
N LEU A 49 7.52 -11.88 -3.86
CA LEU A 49 6.40 -12.37 -4.66
C LEU A 49 5.06 -12.04 -4.00
N MET A 50 4.95 -12.22 -2.68
CA MET A 50 3.74 -11.85 -1.93
C MET A 50 3.45 -10.34 -2.05
N ILE A 51 4.49 -9.50 -1.95
CA ILE A 51 4.36 -8.05 -2.11
C ILE A 51 3.91 -7.71 -3.55
N SER A 52 4.53 -8.33 -4.57
CA SER A 52 4.16 -8.14 -5.98
C SER A 52 2.70 -8.50 -6.24
N ASN A 53 2.24 -9.63 -5.70
CA ASN A 53 0.87 -10.09 -5.85
C ASN A 53 -0.12 -9.21 -5.08
N PHE A 54 0.22 -8.77 -3.87
CA PHE A 54 -0.66 -7.93 -3.07
C PHE A 54 -0.87 -6.55 -3.70
N PHE A 55 0.22 -5.88 -4.11
CA PHE A 55 0.16 -4.54 -4.69
C PHE A 55 -0.11 -4.53 -6.20
N GLN A 56 -0.17 -5.70 -6.86
CA GLN A 56 -0.36 -5.83 -8.31
C GLN A 56 0.66 -4.99 -9.11
N ILE A 57 1.94 -5.02 -8.67
CA ILE A 57 3.06 -4.31 -9.30
C ILE A 57 4.15 -5.29 -9.72
N ALA A 58 4.92 -4.92 -10.74
CA ALA A 58 5.96 -5.77 -11.31
C ALA A 58 7.10 -6.08 -10.31
N LYS A 59 7.65 -7.29 -10.39
CA LYS A 59 8.76 -7.76 -9.53
C LYS A 59 9.98 -6.83 -9.51
N PRO A 60 10.42 -6.20 -10.63
CA PRO A 60 11.52 -5.23 -10.59
C PRO A 60 11.20 -4.01 -9.72
N SER A 61 9.97 -3.50 -9.78
CA SER A 61 9.53 -2.36 -8.96
C SER A 61 9.51 -2.70 -7.48
N VAL A 62 9.00 -3.90 -7.12
CA VAL A 62 9.07 -4.42 -5.74
C VAL A 62 10.51 -4.53 -5.28
N THR A 63 11.40 -5.09 -6.10
CA THR A 63 12.81 -5.30 -5.77
C THR A 63 13.52 -3.97 -5.53
N ALA A 64 13.28 -2.96 -6.39
CA ALA A 64 13.82 -1.62 -6.19
C ALA A 64 13.35 -1.01 -4.86
N MET A 65 12.07 -1.18 -4.54
CA MET A 65 11.47 -0.66 -3.31
C MET A 65 12.04 -1.34 -2.05
N ILE A 66 12.17 -2.67 -2.07
CA ILE A 66 12.79 -3.44 -0.98
C ILE A 66 14.25 -3.01 -0.79
N ASN A 67 15.02 -2.90 -1.87
CA ASN A 67 16.43 -2.51 -1.79
C ASN A 67 16.60 -1.11 -1.19
N GLU A 68 15.73 -0.16 -1.55
CA GLU A 68 15.77 1.19 -0.98
C GLU A 68 15.39 1.19 0.51
N LEU A 69 14.40 0.40 0.91
CA LEU A 69 14.03 0.23 2.32
C LEU A 69 15.13 -0.46 3.15
N ILE A 70 15.85 -1.43 2.58
CA ILE A 70 17.03 -2.05 3.21
C ILE A 70 18.16 -1.04 3.34
N LYS A 71 18.46 -0.27 2.28
CA LYS A 71 19.49 0.77 2.30
C LYS A 71 19.22 1.83 3.37
N LYS A 72 17.95 2.13 3.65
CA LYS A 72 17.51 3.04 4.70
C LYS A 72 17.38 2.41 6.09
N ASP A 73 17.70 1.11 6.23
CA ASP A 73 17.64 0.35 7.47
C ASP A 73 16.22 0.14 8.03
N TYR A 74 15.21 0.11 7.16
CA TYR A 74 13.82 -0.20 7.56
C TYR A 74 13.46 -1.67 7.39
N LEU A 75 14.14 -2.37 6.47
CA LEU A 75 13.96 -3.79 6.20
C LEU A 75 15.29 -4.53 6.30
N ILE A 76 15.21 -5.80 6.66
CA ILE A 76 16.31 -6.76 6.54
C ILE A 76 15.92 -7.90 5.61
N LYS A 77 16.92 -8.41 4.91
CA LYS A 77 16.79 -9.60 4.07
C LYS A 77 17.14 -10.83 4.90
N VAL A 78 16.24 -11.80 4.93
CA VAL A 78 16.44 -13.09 5.58
C VAL A 78 16.55 -14.16 4.48
N PRO A 79 17.75 -14.70 4.22
CA PRO A 79 17.92 -15.77 3.24
C PRO A 79 17.12 -17.01 3.65
N SER A 80 16.50 -17.69 2.69
CA SER A 80 15.90 -18.99 2.97
C SER A 80 16.99 -20.02 3.25
N SER A 81 16.81 -20.82 4.29
CA SER A 81 17.68 -21.96 4.61
C SER A 81 17.50 -23.14 3.66
N THR A 82 16.40 -23.17 2.89
CA THR A 82 16.03 -24.29 2.01
C THR A 82 16.20 -24.00 0.52
N ASP A 83 16.18 -22.73 0.12
CA ASP A 83 16.41 -22.29 -1.27
C ASP A 83 17.25 -21.03 -1.31
N GLY A 84 18.52 -21.15 -1.72
CA GLY A 84 19.46 -20.02 -1.79
C GLY A 84 19.07 -18.92 -2.80
N ARG A 85 18.06 -19.16 -3.64
CA ARG A 85 17.48 -18.15 -4.56
C ARG A 85 16.30 -17.41 -3.95
N SER A 86 15.72 -17.92 -2.87
CA SER A 86 14.58 -17.34 -2.18
C SER A 86 15.00 -16.59 -0.92
N TYR A 87 14.30 -15.50 -0.63
CA TYR A 87 14.49 -14.73 0.59
C TYR A 87 13.16 -14.15 1.06
N THR A 88 13.10 -13.92 2.35
CA THR A 88 12.02 -13.16 2.99
C THR A 88 12.56 -11.81 3.45
N VAL A 89 11.63 -10.88 3.69
CA VAL A 89 11.92 -9.58 4.26
C VAL A 89 11.23 -9.46 5.61
N SER A 90 11.89 -8.80 6.54
CA SER A 90 11.36 -8.51 7.87
C SER A 90 11.67 -7.07 8.24
N SER A 91 10.78 -6.44 9.01
CA SER A 91 10.97 -5.07 9.49
C SER A 91 12.02 -5.02 10.59
N THR A 92 12.96 -4.08 10.48
CA THR A 92 13.88 -3.73 11.59
C THR A 92 13.11 -3.03 12.72
N VAL A 93 13.76 -2.83 13.87
CA VAL A 93 13.22 -1.99 14.95
C VAL A 93 12.87 -0.60 14.42
N LYS A 94 13.78 0.01 13.66
CA LYS A 94 13.58 1.31 13.00
C LYS A 94 12.38 1.30 12.03
N GLY A 95 12.20 0.21 11.28
CA GLY A 95 11.03 0.01 10.39
C GLY A 95 9.72 -0.05 11.18
N GLN A 96 9.72 -0.77 12.30
CA GLN A 96 8.54 -0.90 13.17
C GLN A 96 8.20 0.44 13.84
N GLU A 97 9.20 1.18 14.34
CA GLU A 97 9.03 2.53 14.90
C GLU A 97 8.47 3.52 13.88
N LEU A 98 8.94 3.44 12.63
CA LEU A 98 8.41 4.29 11.56
C LEU A 98 6.93 3.98 11.29
N VAL A 99 6.54 2.71 11.23
CA VAL A 99 5.13 2.33 11.07
C VAL A 99 4.31 2.79 12.27
N ALA A 100 4.77 2.55 13.49
CA ALA A 100 4.05 2.93 14.71
C ALA A 100 3.85 4.46 14.81
N SER A 101 4.88 5.24 14.53
CA SER A 101 4.83 6.72 14.58
C SER A 101 4.00 7.36 13.47
N THR A 102 3.66 6.60 12.43
CA THR A 102 2.90 7.09 11.27
C THR A 102 1.56 6.38 11.08
N HIS A 103 1.27 5.36 11.89
CA HIS A 103 0.09 4.51 11.79
C HIS A 103 -1.18 5.36 11.78
N ASP A 104 -1.34 6.21 12.79
CA ASP A 104 -2.54 7.04 12.94
C ASP A 104 -2.65 8.08 11.83
N GLU A 105 -1.52 8.61 11.34
CA GLU A 105 -1.50 9.56 10.24
C GLU A 105 -1.85 8.89 8.89
N TYR A 106 -1.41 7.66 8.68
CA TYR A 106 -1.67 6.90 7.46
C TYR A 106 -3.17 6.57 7.32
N PHE A 107 -3.83 6.22 8.43
CA PHE A 107 -5.26 5.92 8.42
C PHE A 107 -6.14 7.15 8.65
N LYS A 108 -5.57 8.31 9.03
CA LYS A 108 -6.32 9.51 9.40
C LYS A 108 -7.39 9.92 8.39
N ALA A 109 -7.05 9.94 7.10
CA ALA A 109 -7.98 10.36 6.06
C ALA A 109 -9.15 9.37 5.91
N ILE A 110 -8.87 8.07 5.95
CA ILE A 110 -9.91 7.03 5.89
C ILE A 110 -10.78 7.04 7.14
N ALA A 111 -10.19 7.16 8.32
CA ALA A 111 -10.92 7.26 9.59
C ALA A 111 -11.82 8.51 9.62
N MET A 112 -11.35 9.64 9.07
CA MET A 112 -12.17 10.84 8.92
C MET A 112 -13.35 10.62 7.96
N LEU A 113 -13.15 9.87 6.87
CA LEU A 113 -14.24 9.52 5.95
C LEU A 113 -15.27 8.63 6.65
N GLU A 114 -14.84 7.61 7.39
CA GLU A 114 -15.73 6.74 8.19
C GLU A 114 -16.57 7.56 9.18
N ASP A 115 -15.93 8.44 9.97
CA ASP A 115 -16.61 9.31 10.95
C ASP A 115 -17.61 10.29 10.30
N LYS A 116 -17.25 10.90 9.16
CA LYS A 116 -18.04 11.97 8.55
C LYS A 116 -19.11 11.48 7.58
N MET A 117 -18.90 10.34 6.93
CA MET A 117 -19.89 9.70 6.05
C MET A 117 -20.91 8.88 6.85
N GLY A 118 -20.48 8.36 8.00
CA GLY A 118 -21.25 7.37 8.74
C GLY A 118 -21.17 5.97 8.11
N ASN A 119 -21.52 4.96 8.91
CA ASN A 119 -21.24 3.56 8.57
C ASN A 119 -21.86 3.11 7.24
N ILE A 120 -23.12 3.49 6.97
CA ILE A 120 -23.84 3.02 5.76
C ILE A 120 -23.14 3.50 4.48
N ASP A 121 -22.86 4.80 4.39
CA ASP A 121 -22.24 5.38 3.20
C ASP A 121 -20.78 4.95 3.07
N PHE A 122 -20.07 4.80 4.20
CA PHE A 122 -18.70 4.30 4.20
C PHE A 122 -18.60 2.84 3.74
N GLU A 123 -19.47 1.95 4.23
CA GLU A 123 -19.53 0.56 3.78
C GLU A 123 -19.83 0.47 2.28
N LEU A 124 -20.79 1.25 1.78
CA LEU A 124 -21.09 1.33 0.35
C LEU A 124 -19.88 1.82 -0.46
N PHE A 125 -19.19 2.86 0.03
CA PHE A 125 -17.98 3.37 -0.61
C PHE A 125 -16.89 2.30 -0.74
N ILE A 126 -16.62 1.54 0.32
CA ILE A 126 -15.65 0.43 0.29
C ILE A 126 -16.09 -0.66 -0.69
N GLN A 127 -17.38 -1.04 -0.71
CA GLN A 127 -17.89 -2.03 -1.65
C GLN A 127 -17.72 -1.59 -3.12
N LEU A 128 -17.98 -0.31 -3.42
CA LEU A 128 -17.83 0.24 -4.76
C LEU A 128 -16.36 0.28 -5.19
N ILE A 129 -15.43 0.64 -4.30
CA ILE A 129 -13.98 0.58 -4.56
C ILE A 129 -13.55 -0.86 -4.83
N GLN A 130 -13.98 -1.82 -4.01
CA GLN A 130 -13.65 -3.23 -4.19
C GLN A 130 -14.14 -3.75 -5.55
N LYS A 131 -15.37 -3.40 -5.93
CA LYS A 131 -15.91 -3.75 -7.25
C LYS A 131 -15.09 -3.14 -8.39
N ALA A 132 -14.72 -1.86 -8.28
CA ALA A 132 -13.86 -1.19 -9.27
C ALA A 132 -12.49 -1.87 -9.38
N ASN A 133 -11.87 -2.23 -8.25
CA ASN A 133 -10.58 -2.92 -8.21
C ASN A 133 -10.64 -4.29 -8.87
N THR A 134 -11.73 -5.06 -8.69
CA THR A 134 -11.92 -6.34 -9.37
C THR A 134 -11.96 -6.16 -10.89
N ILE A 135 -12.79 -5.23 -11.38
CA ILE A 135 -12.92 -4.95 -12.82
C ILE A 135 -11.58 -4.55 -13.43
N LEU A 136 -10.88 -3.58 -12.82
CA LEU A 136 -9.60 -3.09 -13.32
C LEU A 136 -8.47 -4.13 -13.18
N GLY A 137 -8.56 -5.01 -12.19
CA GLY A 137 -7.61 -6.09 -11.97
C GLY A 137 -7.76 -7.25 -12.97
N GLU A 138 -8.98 -7.52 -13.44
CA GLU A 138 -9.24 -8.51 -14.50
C GLU A 138 -8.68 -8.06 -15.84
N GLU A 139 -8.90 -6.80 -16.22
CA GLU A 139 -8.38 -6.20 -17.47
C GLU A 139 -6.84 -6.21 -17.53
N LYS A 140 -6.15 -6.02 -16.40
CA LYS A 140 -4.68 -6.08 -16.34
C LYS A 140 -4.09 -7.48 -16.52
N ARG A 141 -4.91 -8.53 -16.41
CA ARG A 141 -4.48 -9.94 -16.55
C ARG A 141 -4.74 -10.50 -17.95
N GLN A 142 -5.48 -9.79 -18.80
CA GLN A 142 -5.66 -10.08 -20.22
C GLN A 142 -4.50 -9.49 -21.03
#